data_AF-A0A3G8WHP1-F1
#
_entry.id   AF-A0A3G8WHP1-F1
#
_cell.length_a   1.000
_cell.length_b   1.000
_cell.length_c   1.000
_cell.angle_alpha   90.00
_cell.angle_beta   90.00
_cell.angle_gamma   90.00
#
_symmetry.space_group_name_H-M   'P 1'
#
loop_
_entity.id
_entity.type
_entity.pdbx_description
1 polymer ?
#
loop_
_entity_poly.entity_id
_entity_poly.type
_entity_poly.pdbx_seq_one_letter_code
_entity_poly.pdbx_strand_id
1 'polypeptide(L)'
;MLKNRSKFVFFLSFIIIFSCKKNETTDVKSKTDTIEMMQDSAVNEHKGREEKTVSTYSTYKGAWFDIEYPAIFKVENSLKSSTSSEGFDSVFFTSPDGKVQFYIFSPQWSGKPGDIKIQENEKMLETKAETQNGIFINRWTVAAKDGSYFRSFEESSEIEGKINKVFGIKYASKEDLERYREEYLHFKNSLKQFAD
;
A
#
# COMPACT_ATOMS: atom_id res chain seq x y z
N MET A 1 9.41 -12.49 37.78
CA MET A 1 8.83 -11.12 37.71
C MET A 1 9.88 -10.27 37.02
N LEU A 2 9.74 -9.70 35.81
CA LEU A 2 8.62 -9.03 35.16
C LEU A 2 8.46 -9.51 33.70
N LYS A 3 7.20 -9.65 33.26
CA LYS A 3 6.77 -9.78 31.86
C LYS A 3 6.89 -8.39 31.22
N ASN A 4 7.63 -8.26 30.11
CA ASN A 4 7.53 -7.07 29.27
C ASN A 4 6.72 -7.41 28.02
N ARG A 5 5.43 -7.07 28.04
CA ARG A 5 4.55 -7.05 26.88
C ARG A 5 4.38 -5.58 26.51
N SER A 6 5.05 -5.13 25.43
CA SER A 6 4.70 -3.86 24.80
C SER A 6 4.02 -4.16 23.48
N LYS A 7 2.68 -4.14 23.49
CA LYS A 7 1.89 -3.90 22.29
C LYS A 7 1.98 -2.40 22.03
N PHE A 8 2.58 -1.98 20.92
CA PHE A 8 2.53 -0.60 20.48
C PHE A 8 1.83 -0.54 19.13
N VAL A 9 0.55 -0.15 19.20
CA VAL A 9 -0.31 0.19 18.07
C VAL A 9 -0.33 1.71 17.98
N PHE A 10 0.14 2.28 16.86
CA PHE A 10 -0.14 3.65 16.41
C PHE A 10 -0.06 3.61 14.88
N PHE A 11 -1.17 3.48 14.14
CA PHE A 11 -2.11 4.54 13.73
C PHE A 11 -1.41 5.78 13.16
N LEU A 12 -1.34 5.87 11.83
CA LEU A 12 -1.48 7.13 11.09
C LEU A 12 -2.05 6.81 9.71
N SER A 13 -3.39 6.76 9.65
CA SER A 13 -4.13 6.95 8.42
C SER A 13 -3.82 8.36 7.91
N PHE A 14 -3.30 8.50 6.70
CA PHE A 14 -3.16 9.80 6.07
C PHE A 14 -4.08 9.93 4.86
N ILE A 15 -5.02 10.84 5.03
CA ILE A 15 -5.89 11.42 4.03
C ILE A 15 -5.02 12.08 2.97
N ILE A 16 -5.13 11.64 1.72
CA ILE A 16 -4.58 12.35 0.57
C ILE A 16 -5.45 13.59 0.35
N ILE A 17 -4.99 14.74 0.86
CA ILE A 17 -5.56 16.05 0.54
C ILE A 17 -4.98 16.47 -0.82
N PHE A 18 -5.75 16.27 -1.89
CA PHE A 18 -5.51 17.00 -3.13
C PHE A 18 -5.89 18.46 -2.88
N SER A 19 -4.88 19.32 -2.78
CA SER A 19 -5.06 20.77 -2.74
C SER A 19 -5.60 21.23 -4.10
N CYS A 20 -6.90 21.47 -4.17
CA CYS A 20 -7.56 22.04 -5.34
C CYS A 20 -7.45 23.56 -5.25
N LYS A 21 -6.53 24.15 -6.03
CA LYS A 21 -6.33 25.60 -6.11
C LYS A 21 -7.49 26.20 -6.94
N LYS A 22 -8.43 26.86 -6.28
CA LYS A 22 -9.39 27.79 -6.92
C LYS A 22 -9.12 29.20 -6.38
N ASN A 23 -8.94 30.14 -7.30
CA ASN A 23 -8.88 31.56 -7.01
C ASN A 23 -10.31 32.11 -7.07
N GLU A 24 -10.78 32.78 -6.01
CA GLU A 24 -11.28 34.16 -6.02
C GLU A 24 -11.84 34.56 -4.65
N THR A 25 -11.64 35.83 -4.35
CA THR A 25 -11.77 36.54 -3.08
C THR A 25 -13.22 36.90 -2.76
N THR A 26 -13.65 36.83 -1.50
CA THR A 26 -14.24 37.95 -0.72
C THR A 26 -14.65 37.49 0.68
N ASP A 27 -14.82 38.49 1.53
CA ASP A 27 -14.57 38.57 2.96
C ASP A 27 -15.79 38.19 3.86
N VAL A 28 -15.54 38.19 5.18
CA VAL A 28 -16.47 38.29 6.34
C VAL A 28 -16.89 37.01 7.11
N LYS A 29 -16.07 36.67 8.11
CA LYS A 29 -16.33 36.51 9.56
C LYS A 29 -17.74 36.14 10.10
N SER A 30 -17.81 35.03 10.88
CA SER A 30 -18.44 34.85 12.22
C SER A 30 -19.03 33.42 12.38
N LYS A 31 -18.41 32.51 13.16
CA LYS A 31 -18.68 32.15 14.58
C LYS A 31 -20.14 31.74 14.92
N THR A 32 -20.26 30.46 15.36
CA THR A 32 -21.07 29.95 16.49
C THR A 32 -22.32 29.10 16.18
N ASP A 33 -22.28 27.86 16.72
CA ASP A 33 -23.30 26.97 17.29
C ASP A 33 -24.41 26.24 16.46
N THR A 34 -24.28 24.91 16.45
CA THR A 34 -25.17 23.91 17.10
C THR A 34 -26.65 23.77 16.66
N ILE A 35 -26.92 22.63 16.00
CA ILE A 35 -28.08 21.70 16.08
C ILE A 35 -29.33 21.90 15.17
N GLU A 36 -29.54 20.84 14.37
CA GLU A 36 -30.78 20.18 13.91
C GLU A 36 -31.47 20.50 12.57
N MET A 37 -32.00 19.40 12.01
CA MET A 37 -33.07 19.22 11.02
C MET A 37 -32.67 19.13 9.53
N MET A 38 -32.64 17.91 8.98
CA MET A 38 -33.78 17.32 8.23
C MET A 38 -33.33 16.04 7.48
N GLN A 39 -33.99 14.93 7.80
CA GLN A 39 -34.02 13.67 7.06
C GLN A 39 -35.10 13.70 5.95
N ASP A 40 -34.95 12.77 4.99
CA ASP A 40 -35.93 12.21 4.04
C ASP A 40 -36.27 13.08 2.79
N SER A 41 -36.25 12.61 1.52
CA SER A 41 -36.31 11.27 0.90
C SER A 41 -35.69 11.34 -0.52
N ALA A 42 -34.72 10.49 -0.89
CA ALA A 42 -34.83 9.24 -1.69
C ALA A 42 -35.25 9.37 -3.18
N VAL A 43 -34.31 9.09 -4.13
CA VAL A 43 -34.49 8.19 -5.29
C VAL A 43 -33.14 7.61 -5.74
N ASN A 44 -32.88 6.37 -5.30
CA ASN A 44 -32.36 5.21 -6.03
C ASN A 44 -31.50 5.38 -7.31
N GLU A 45 -30.19 5.06 -7.19
CA GLU A 45 -29.53 4.11 -8.09
C GLU A 45 -28.62 3.19 -7.26
N HIS A 46 -29.16 2.05 -6.86
CA HIS A 46 -28.38 0.90 -6.41
C HIS A 46 -27.52 0.37 -7.56
N LYS A 47 -26.27 0.85 -7.68
CA LYS A 47 -25.21 0.13 -8.41
C LYS A 47 -24.42 -0.71 -7.41
N GLY A 48 -24.45 -2.02 -7.60
CA GLY A 48 -23.99 -3.07 -6.68
C GLY A 48 -22.75 -2.71 -5.87
N ARG A 49 -22.97 -2.44 -4.59
CA ARG A 49 -21.93 -2.55 -3.58
C ARG A 49 -21.83 -4.05 -3.27
N GLU A 50 -20.91 -4.73 -3.95
CA GLU A 50 -20.51 -6.07 -3.54
C GLU A 50 -20.23 -6.04 -2.04
N GLU A 51 -20.93 -6.91 -1.32
CA GLU A 51 -20.81 -7.09 0.11
C GLU A 51 -19.35 -7.41 0.43
N LYS A 52 -18.68 -6.58 1.24
CA LYS A 52 -17.29 -6.81 1.66
C LYS A 52 -17.28 -8.06 2.53
N THR A 53 -17.09 -9.22 1.90
CA THR A 53 -16.88 -10.50 2.59
C THR A 53 -15.67 -10.38 3.50
N VAL A 54 -15.75 -10.94 4.71
CA VAL A 54 -14.61 -10.98 5.64
C VAL A 54 -13.41 -11.62 4.94
N SER A 55 -12.35 -10.83 4.77
CA SER A 55 -11.12 -11.27 4.10
C SER A 55 -10.46 -12.39 4.92
N THR A 56 -10.44 -13.60 4.35
CA THR A 56 -9.60 -14.70 4.84
C THR A 56 -8.18 -14.53 4.28
N TYR A 57 -7.17 -14.91 5.06
CA TYR A 57 -5.76 -14.71 4.70
C TYR A 57 -5.06 -16.05 4.51
N SER A 58 -4.16 -16.11 3.53
CA SER A 58 -3.21 -17.21 3.32
C SER A 58 -1.80 -16.71 3.53
N THR A 59 -0.88 -17.58 3.93
CA THR A 59 0.54 -17.27 4.07
C THR A 59 1.31 -17.67 2.83
N TYR A 60 2.01 -16.72 2.24
CA TYR A 60 3.02 -16.97 1.21
C TYR A 60 4.39 -17.13 1.87
N LYS A 61 5.16 -18.12 1.39
CA LYS A 61 6.52 -18.41 1.83
C LYS A 61 7.52 -17.99 0.76
N GLY A 62 8.15 -16.84 0.99
CA GLY A 62 9.29 -16.37 0.21
C GLY A 62 10.59 -17.08 0.58
N ALA A 63 11.69 -16.67 -0.03
CA ALA A 63 13.00 -17.22 0.29
C ALA A 63 13.45 -16.89 1.72
N TRP A 64 13.21 -15.63 2.14
CA TRP A 64 13.67 -15.07 3.42
C TRP A 64 12.55 -14.37 4.19
N PHE A 65 11.30 -14.66 3.84
CA PHE A 65 10.15 -14.07 4.50
C PHE A 65 8.90 -14.94 4.42
N ASP A 66 8.03 -14.77 5.39
CA ASP A 66 6.61 -15.13 5.30
C ASP A 66 5.79 -13.83 5.23
N ILE A 67 4.71 -13.84 4.45
CA ILE A 67 3.75 -12.72 4.39
C ILE A 67 2.32 -13.24 4.20
N GLU A 68 1.35 -12.58 4.82
CA GLU A 68 -0.07 -12.91 4.67
C GLU A 68 -0.73 -12.04 3.62
N TYR A 69 -1.56 -12.63 2.76
CA TYR A 69 -2.29 -11.96 1.69
C TYR A 69 -3.74 -12.48 1.65
N PRO A 70 -4.72 -11.72 1.10
CA PRO A 70 -6.08 -12.20 0.99
C PRO A 70 -6.13 -13.49 0.17
N ALA A 71 -6.72 -14.55 0.71
CA ALA A 71 -6.65 -15.91 0.14
C ALA A 71 -7.23 -16.03 -1.27
N ILE A 72 -8.11 -15.10 -1.64
CA ILE A 72 -8.73 -15.02 -2.96
C ILE A 72 -7.80 -14.41 -4.03
N PHE A 73 -6.66 -13.83 -3.66
CA PHE A 73 -5.74 -13.20 -4.61
C PHE A 73 -4.92 -14.27 -5.34
N LYS A 74 -4.70 -14.04 -6.63
CA LYS A 74 -3.77 -14.84 -7.43
C LYS A 74 -2.34 -14.47 -7.07
N VAL A 75 -1.49 -15.48 -6.85
CA VAL A 75 -0.06 -15.31 -6.55
C VAL A 75 0.79 -15.48 -7.81
N GLU A 76 1.73 -14.56 -8.04
CA GLU A 76 2.68 -14.61 -9.16
C GLU A 76 4.11 -14.35 -8.65
N ASN A 77 4.93 -15.39 -8.63
CA ASN A 77 6.33 -15.29 -8.25
C ASN A 77 7.10 -14.43 -9.27
N SER A 78 8.06 -13.63 -8.80
CA SER A 78 8.82 -12.73 -9.66
C SER A 78 10.32 -12.98 -9.56
N LEU A 79 11.05 -12.30 -8.66
CA LEU A 79 12.50 -12.43 -8.57
C LEU A 79 12.88 -13.67 -7.75
N LYS A 80 13.53 -14.64 -8.40
CA LYS A 80 14.13 -15.79 -7.71
C LYS A 80 15.23 -15.30 -6.76
N SER A 81 15.34 -15.91 -5.58
CA SER A 81 16.36 -15.51 -4.62
C SER A 81 17.76 -15.82 -5.13
N SER A 82 18.69 -14.89 -4.86
CA SER A 82 20.11 -15.08 -5.15
C SER A 82 20.89 -15.70 -3.98
N THR A 83 20.34 -15.65 -2.76
CA THR A 83 20.98 -16.15 -1.54
C THR A 83 20.33 -17.41 -0.98
N SER A 84 19.20 -17.85 -1.55
CA SER A 84 18.56 -19.13 -1.23
C SER A 84 18.39 -19.99 -2.47
N SER A 85 18.59 -21.30 -2.33
CA SER A 85 18.24 -22.28 -3.38
C SER A 85 16.72 -22.37 -3.59
N GLU A 86 15.92 -22.02 -2.58
CA GLU A 86 14.47 -22.13 -2.57
C GLU A 86 13.78 -20.77 -2.45
N GLY A 87 12.51 -20.70 -2.85
CA GLY A 87 11.71 -19.48 -2.74
C GLY A 87 12.12 -18.32 -3.67
N PHE A 88 11.46 -17.18 -3.49
CA PHE A 88 11.61 -15.96 -4.28
C PHE A 88 11.78 -14.76 -3.35
N ASP A 89 12.55 -13.76 -3.79
CA ASP A 89 12.74 -12.50 -3.07
C ASP A 89 11.60 -11.51 -3.36
N SER A 90 10.87 -11.66 -4.48
CA SER A 90 9.64 -10.91 -4.76
C SER A 90 8.48 -11.73 -5.31
N VAL A 91 7.28 -11.19 -5.11
CA VAL A 91 6.01 -11.80 -5.50
C VAL A 91 4.94 -10.73 -5.67
N PHE A 92 4.01 -10.96 -6.60
CA PHE A 92 2.81 -10.17 -6.82
C PHE A 92 1.56 -10.93 -6.37
N PHE A 93 0.59 -10.22 -5.80
CA PHE A 93 -0.72 -10.76 -5.39
C PHE A 93 -1.82 -9.94 -6.06
N THR A 94 -2.54 -10.52 -7.01
CA THR A 94 -3.53 -9.80 -7.83
C THR A 94 -4.95 -10.13 -7.36
N SER A 95 -5.78 -9.10 -7.13
CA SER A 95 -7.19 -9.27 -6.76
C SER A 95 -7.98 -9.99 -7.86
N PRO A 96 -9.09 -10.69 -7.52
CA PRO A 96 -9.90 -11.42 -8.51
C PRO A 96 -10.44 -10.54 -9.66
N ASP A 97 -10.71 -9.27 -9.38
CA ASP A 97 -11.19 -8.27 -10.33
C ASP A 97 -10.06 -7.61 -11.16
N GLY A 98 -8.79 -7.92 -10.85
CA GLY A 98 -7.60 -7.34 -11.48
C GLY A 98 -7.39 -5.85 -11.22
N LYS A 99 -8.19 -5.23 -10.34
CA LYS A 99 -8.13 -3.80 -10.05
C LYS A 99 -7.02 -3.42 -9.09
N VAL A 100 -6.58 -4.37 -8.26
CA VAL A 100 -5.50 -4.17 -7.29
C VAL A 100 -4.47 -5.29 -7.38
N GLN A 101 -3.20 -4.93 -7.20
CA GLN A 101 -2.12 -5.90 -7.05
C GLN A 101 -1.17 -5.44 -5.94
N PHE A 102 -0.96 -6.29 -4.95
CA PHE A 102 0.06 -6.09 -3.91
C PHE A 102 1.40 -6.64 -4.38
N TYR A 103 2.47 -6.06 -3.88
CA TYR A 103 3.84 -6.43 -4.19
C TYR A 103 4.70 -6.40 -2.93
N ILE A 104 5.62 -7.34 -2.83
CA ILE A 104 6.70 -7.32 -1.85
C ILE A 104 8.00 -7.75 -2.53
N PHE A 105 9.08 -7.07 -2.19
CA PHE A 105 10.46 -7.52 -2.36
C PHE A 105 11.14 -7.48 -0.99
N SER A 106 11.66 -8.62 -0.53
CA SER A 106 12.29 -8.75 0.79
C SER A 106 13.38 -9.82 0.75
N PRO A 107 14.53 -9.54 0.11
CA PRO A 107 15.69 -10.42 0.15
C PRO A 107 16.27 -10.51 1.57
N GLN A 108 17.20 -11.43 1.80
CA GLN A 108 17.89 -11.61 3.09
C GLN A 108 18.62 -10.34 3.56
N TRP A 109 19.25 -9.62 2.63
CA TRP A 109 20.06 -8.43 2.91
C TRP A 109 19.68 -7.30 1.96
N SER A 110 20.65 -6.73 1.25
CA SER A 110 20.41 -5.76 0.19
C SER A 110 20.06 -6.43 -1.13
N GLY A 111 19.21 -5.83 -1.94
CA GLY A 111 19.02 -6.24 -3.33
C GLY A 111 18.50 -5.11 -4.23
N LYS A 112 18.17 -5.43 -5.48
CA LYS A 112 17.54 -4.47 -6.41
C LYS A 112 16.26 -5.09 -6.98
N PRO A 113 15.08 -4.47 -6.77
CA PRO A 113 13.82 -4.96 -7.32
C PRO A 113 13.71 -4.55 -8.80
N GLY A 114 14.38 -5.30 -9.68
CA GLY A 114 14.46 -5.01 -11.12
C GLY A 114 13.14 -5.21 -11.88
N ASP A 115 12.16 -5.86 -11.25
CA ASP A 115 10.82 -6.21 -11.72
C ASP A 115 9.78 -5.10 -11.55
N ILE A 116 10.08 -4.02 -10.82
CA ILE A 116 9.17 -2.88 -10.62
C ILE A 116 9.62 -1.58 -11.28
N LYS A 117 10.58 -1.66 -12.22
CA LYS A 117 11.05 -0.48 -12.98
C LYS A 117 9.89 0.34 -13.56
N ILE A 118 10.09 1.64 -13.65
CA ILE A 118 9.14 2.53 -14.34
C ILE A 118 9.12 2.14 -15.82
N GLN A 119 7.92 1.92 -16.33
CA GLN A 119 7.67 1.52 -17.70
C GLN A 119 7.56 2.75 -18.61
N GLU A 120 7.76 2.56 -19.92
CA GLU A 120 7.71 3.65 -20.90
C GLU A 120 6.35 4.36 -20.95
N ASN A 121 5.27 3.62 -20.69
CA ASN A 121 3.90 4.14 -20.64
C ASN A 121 3.54 4.76 -19.29
N GLU A 122 4.48 4.93 -18.36
CA GLU A 122 4.24 5.51 -17.05
C GLU A 122 4.92 6.88 -16.90
N LYS A 123 4.48 7.64 -15.89
CA LYS A 123 5.09 8.89 -15.46
C LYS A 123 5.18 8.93 -13.94
N MET A 124 6.25 9.53 -13.42
CA MET A 124 6.37 9.82 -12.00
C MET A 124 5.38 10.92 -11.60
N LEU A 125 4.60 10.69 -10.54
CA LEU A 125 3.69 11.68 -9.98
C LEU A 125 4.27 12.33 -8.74
N GLU A 126 4.81 11.51 -7.84
CA GLU A 126 5.27 11.95 -6.53
C GLU A 126 6.48 11.11 -6.10
N THR A 127 7.41 11.75 -5.39
CA THR A 127 8.49 11.07 -4.69
C THR A 127 8.74 11.80 -3.37
N LYS A 128 8.90 11.03 -2.28
CA LYS A 128 9.17 11.54 -0.94
C LYS A 128 10.16 10.61 -0.26
N ALA A 129 11.29 11.16 0.16
CA ALA A 129 12.28 10.48 0.98
C ALA A 129 12.34 11.10 2.37
N GLU A 130 12.49 10.26 3.40
CA GLU A 130 12.63 10.69 4.79
C GLU A 130 13.38 9.63 5.61
N THR A 131 13.99 10.06 6.71
CA THR A 131 14.60 9.14 7.68
C THR A 131 13.76 9.11 8.94
N GLN A 132 13.32 7.92 9.35
CA GLN A 132 12.56 7.71 10.58
C GLN A 132 13.27 6.66 11.44
N ASN A 133 13.63 7.04 12.68
CA ASN A 133 14.30 6.14 13.64
C ASN A 133 15.54 5.43 13.07
N GLY A 134 16.34 6.13 12.26
CA GLY A 134 17.53 5.57 11.61
C GLY A 134 17.25 4.70 10.37
N ILE A 135 15.98 4.55 9.97
CA ILE A 135 15.57 3.87 8.74
C ILE A 135 15.31 4.92 7.66
N PHE A 136 16.00 4.82 6.54
CA PHE A 136 15.69 5.58 5.34
C PHE A 136 14.45 4.97 4.67
N ILE A 137 13.48 5.81 4.37
CA ILE A 137 12.22 5.44 3.73
C ILE A 137 12.06 6.30 2.48
N ASN A 138 11.90 5.65 1.34
CA ASN A 138 11.63 6.30 0.07
C ASN A 138 10.28 5.84 -0.47
N ARG A 139 9.41 6.78 -0.81
CA ARG A 139 8.08 6.52 -1.36
C ARG A 139 7.96 7.20 -2.70
N TRP A 140 7.41 6.48 -3.67
CA TRP A 140 7.11 7.06 -4.97
C TRP A 140 5.83 6.49 -5.54
N THR A 141 5.15 7.33 -6.33
CA THR A 141 3.95 6.94 -7.06
C THR A 141 4.16 7.23 -8.53
N VAL A 142 3.90 6.24 -9.37
CA VAL A 142 3.81 6.38 -10.82
C VAL A 142 2.38 6.18 -11.27
N ALA A 143 2.03 6.77 -12.41
CA ALA A 143 0.76 6.54 -13.08
C ALA A 143 0.98 6.17 -14.54
N ALA A 144 0.09 5.33 -15.06
CA ALA A 144 -0.02 5.13 -16.49
C ALA A 144 -0.35 6.47 -17.17
N LYS A 145 0.27 6.74 -18.32
CA LYS A 145 0.07 7.98 -19.09
C LYS A 145 -1.36 8.15 -19.58
N ASP A 146 -2.07 7.04 -19.80
CA ASP A 146 -3.49 7.00 -20.16
C ASP A 146 -4.44 7.08 -18.94
N GLY A 147 -3.90 7.11 -17.71
CA GLY A 147 -4.68 7.15 -16.48
C GLY A 147 -5.33 5.82 -16.08
N SER A 148 -4.98 4.71 -16.72
CA SER A 148 -5.60 3.39 -16.47
C SER A 148 -5.25 2.78 -15.12
N TYR A 149 -4.12 3.17 -14.52
CA TYR A 149 -3.71 2.71 -13.19
C TYR A 149 -2.65 3.61 -12.56
N PHE A 150 -2.41 3.35 -11.28
CA PHE A 150 -1.33 3.90 -10.46
C PHE A 150 -0.54 2.75 -9.83
N ARG A 151 0.74 2.98 -9.53
CA ARG A 151 1.55 2.12 -8.66
C ARG A 151 2.22 2.99 -7.61
N SER A 152 2.04 2.65 -6.35
CA SER A 152 2.70 3.31 -5.22
C SER A 152 3.62 2.33 -4.51
N PHE A 153 4.81 2.78 -4.17
CA PHE A 153 5.83 1.97 -3.54
C PHE A 153 6.34 2.63 -2.26
N GLU A 154 6.74 1.79 -1.30
CA GLU A 154 7.48 2.18 -0.11
C GLU A 154 8.69 1.27 0.01
N GLU A 155 9.86 1.86 -0.18
CA GLU A 155 11.16 1.27 0.05
C GLU A 155 11.66 1.65 1.43
N SER A 156 12.29 0.70 2.12
CA SER A 156 12.97 0.98 3.39
C SER A 156 14.32 0.30 3.46
N SER A 157 15.25 0.99 4.11
CA SER A 157 16.65 0.60 4.25
C SER A 157 17.28 1.19 5.51
N GLU A 158 18.10 0.43 6.21
CA GLU A 158 18.92 0.95 7.33
C GLU A 158 20.04 1.87 6.83
N ILE A 159 20.49 1.68 5.59
CA ILE A 159 21.55 2.47 4.96
C ILE A 159 21.03 2.98 3.62
N GLU A 160 21.10 4.29 3.38
CA GLU A 160 20.67 4.90 2.12
C GLU A 160 21.33 4.22 0.91
N GLY A 161 20.52 3.87 -0.10
CA GLY A 161 20.97 3.15 -1.28
C GLY A 161 21.16 1.63 -1.10
N LYS A 162 20.94 1.07 0.11
CA LYS A 162 20.90 -0.38 0.35
C LYS A 162 19.48 -0.85 0.65
N ILE A 163 18.78 -1.28 -0.38
CA ILE A 163 17.37 -1.67 -0.31
C ILE A 163 17.21 -2.95 0.53
N ASN A 164 16.51 -2.86 1.66
CA ASN A 164 16.20 -4.03 2.49
C ASN A 164 14.86 -4.63 2.10
N LYS A 165 13.84 -3.79 1.87
CA LYS A 165 12.52 -4.25 1.40
C LYS A 165 11.76 -3.17 0.65
N VAL A 166 10.86 -3.61 -0.23
CA VAL A 166 9.91 -2.75 -0.93
C VAL A 166 8.52 -3.34 -0.84
N PHE A 167 7.56 -2.56 -0.37
CA PHE A 167 6.13 -2.83 -0.54
C PHE A 167 5.59 -2.04 -1.71
N GLY A 168 4.68 -2.64 -2.48
CA GLY A 168 4.00 -1.95 -3.57
C GLY A 168 2.51 -2.26 -3.62
N ILE A 169 1.75 -1.30 -4.13
CA ILE A 169 0.36 -1.48 -4.51
C ILE A 169 0.10 -0.84 -5.87
N LYS A 170 -0.37 -1.64 -6.82
CA LYS A 170 -0.97 -1.17 -8.07
C LYS A 170 -2.47 -1.10 -7.89
N TYR A 171 -3.11 -0.04 -8.38
CA TYR A 171 -4.56 0.15 -8.28
C TYR A 171 -5.11 0.92 -9.48
N ALA A 172 -6.31 0.58 -9.95
CA ALA A 172 -6.93 1.23 -11.09
C ALA A 172 -7.52 2.62 -10.76
N SER A 173 -8.03 2.81 -9.54
CA SER A 173 -8.67 4.04 -9.09
C SER A 173 -8.46 4.30 -7.60
N LYS A 174 -8.77 5.51 -7.13
CA LYS A 174 -8.72 5.85 -5.69
C LYS A 174 -9.73 5.02 -4.90
N GLU A 175 -10.87 4.73 -5.50
CA GLU A 175 -11.93 3.90 -4.94
C GLU A 175 -11.45 2.46 -4.75
N ASP A 176 -10.69 1.91 -5.70
CA ASP A 176 -10.08 0.58 -5.56
C ASP A 176 -8.99 0.56 -4.49
N LEU A 177 -8.15 1.62 -4.42
CA LEU A 177 -7.17 1.76 -3.34
C LEU A 177 -7.83 1.77 -1.96
N GLU A 178 -8.91 2.55 -1.81
CA GLU A 178 -9.68 2.63 -0.56
C GLU A 178 -10.30 1.28 -0.20
N ARG A 179 -10.92 0.62 -1.19
CA ARG A 179 -11.59 -0.68 -1.01
C ARG A 179 -10.68 -1.73 -0.37
N TYR A 180 -9.42 -1.79 -0.81
CA TYR A 180 -8.43 -2.77 -0.36
C TYR A 180 -7.44 -2.22 0.68
N ARG A 181 -7.70 -1.03 1.27
CA ARG A 181 -6.76 -0.38 2.21
C ARG A 181 -6.46 -1.26 3.41
N GLU A 182 -7.50 -1.84 4.03
CA GLU A 182 -7.34 -2.63 5.25
C GLU A 182 -6.54 -3.91 4.98
N GLU A 183 -6.83 -4.58 3.88
CA GLU A 183 -6.12 -5.76 3.39
C GLU A 183 -4.65 -5.45 3.08
N TYR A 184 -4.37 -4.29 2.47
CA TYR A 184 -3.00 -3.88 2.18
C TYR A 184 -2.22 -3.54 3.46
N LEU A 185 -2.86 -2.89 4.43
CA LEU A 185 -2.26 -2.63 5.73
C LEU A 185 -1.96 -3.93 6.48
N HIS A 186 -2.88 -4.89 6.45
CA HIS A 186 -2.66 -6.24 7.00
C HIS A 186 -1.46 -6.92 6.31
N PHE A 187 -1.44 -6.92 4.97
CA PHE A 187 -0.35 -7.46 4.17
C PHE A 187 1.00 -6.90 4.62
N LYS A 188 1.14 -5.58 4.70
CA LYS A 188 2.37 -4.92 5.17
C LYS A 188 2.76 -5.33 6.60
N ASN A 189 1.79 -5.37 7.51
CA ASN A 189 2.03 -5.65 8.93
C ASN A 189 2.30 -7.12 9.22
N SER A 190 1.94 -8.03 8.31
CA SER A 190 2.13 -9.47 8.46
C SER A 190 3.54 -9.96 8.11
N LEU A 191 4.38 -9.12 7.50
CA LEU A 191 5.71 -9.50 7.06
C LEU A 191 6.56 -10.00 8.23
N LYS A 192 7.04 -11.23 8.12
CA LYS A 192 8.05 -11.83 8.99
C LYS A 192 9.28 -12.12 8.15
N GLN A 193 10.37 -11.39 8.40
CA GLN A 193 11.65 -11.64 7.74
C GLN A 193 12.49 -12.61 8.55
N PHE A 194 13.29 -13.40 7.85
CA PHE A 194 14.25 -14.33 8.42
C PHE A 194 15.66 -13.83 8.13
N ALA A 195 16.55 -14.09 9.07
CA ALA A 195 17.98 -13.94 8.91
C ALA A 195 18.65 -15.25 9.33
N ASP A 196 19.86 -15.48 8.84
CA ASP A 196 20.75 -16.56 9.29
C ASP A 196 21.31 -16.32 10.69
#